data_AF-A0A849THQ8-F1
#
_entry.id   AF-A0A849THQ8-F1
#
_cell.length_a   1.000
_cell.length_b   1.000
_cell.length_c   1.000
_cell.angle_alpha   90.00
_cell.angle_beta   90.00
_cell.angle_gamma   90.00
#
_symmetry.space_group_name_H-M   'P 1'
#
loop_
_entity.id
_entity.type
_entity.pdbx_description
1 polymer ?
#
loop_
_entity_poly.entity_id
_entity_poly.type
_entity_poly.pdbx_seq_one_letter_code
_entity_poly.pdbx_strand_id
1 'polypeptide(L)'
;MTMVQSQIFLPCVALVVLTAMVWIRLYVERIGEMRARRIRPQVLASAREVTQALQNVNAADNFRNLFEVPVLFYVLCISLAVTQLATPLDILAAWSFVALRAAHSLIHLRKR
;
A
#
# COMPACT_ATOMS: atom_id res chain seq x y z
N MET A 1 -2.45 -29.23 5.17
CA MET A 1 -2.72 -27.97 4.46
C MET A 1 -2.58 -28.26 2.98
N THR A 2 -3.64 -28.06 2.17
CA THR A 2 -3.59 -28.34 0.73
C THR A 2 -2.75 -27.29 -0.02
N MET A 3 -2.24 -27.61 -1.22
CA MET A 3 -1.43 -26.68 -2.03
C MET A 3 -2.10 -25.32 -2.23
N VAL A 4 -3.42 -25.33 -2.42
CA VAL A 4 -4.24 -24.12 -2.59
C VAL A 4 -4.20 -23.22 -1.34
N GLN A 5 -4.24 -23.79 -0.13
CA GLN A 5 -4.19 -23.01 1.11
C GLN A 5 -2.83 -22.38 1.39
N SER A 6 -1.74 -22.99 0.96
CA SER A 6 -0.42 -22.35 1.01
C SER A 6 -0.26 -21.26 -0.04
N GLN A 7 -0.90 -21.38 -1.20
CA GLN A 7 -0.71 -20.47 -2.32
C GLN A 7 -1.39 -19.11 -2.15
N ILE A 8 -2.45 -19.01 -1.35
CA ILE A 8 -3.14 -17.73 -1.08
C ILE A 8 -2.25 -16.72 -0.33
N PHE A 9 -1.16 -17.16 0.30
CA PHE A 9 -0.18 -16.28 0.94
C PHE A 9 0.77 -15.58 -0.03
N LEU A 10 0.98 -16.13 -1.24
CA LEU A 10 1.87 -15.53 -2.24
C LEU A 10 1.39 -14.13 -2.69
N PRO A 11 0.09 -13.92 -3.00
CA PRO A 11 -0.46 -12.58 -3.21
C PRO A 11 -0.24 -11.63 -2.04
N CYS A 12 -0.33 -12.10 -0.79
CA CYS A 12 -0.08 -11.27 0.39
C CYS A 12 1.37 -10.78 0.41
N VAL A 13 2.33 -11.67 0.20
CA VAL A 13 3.76 -11.31 0.14
C VAL A 13 4.01 -10.34 -1.01
N ALA A 14 3.43 -10.59 -2.19
CA ALA A 14 3.55 -9.69 -3.34
C ALA A 14 3.02 -8.29 -3.04
N LEU A 15 1.89 -8.18 -2.32
CA LEU A 15 1.32 -6.90 -1.90
C LEU A 15 2.26 -6.16 -0.94
N VAL A 16 2.82 -6.85 0.06
CA VAL A 16 3.81 -6.27 1.00
C VAL A 16 5.02 -5.72 0.25
N VAL A 17 5.57 -6.50 -0.68
CA VAL A 17 6.73 -6.08 -1.50
C VAL A 17 6.39 -4.88 -2.36
N LEU A 18 5.21 -4.87 -3.00
CA LEU A 18 4.73 -3.73 -3.78
C LEU A 18 4.61 -2.46 -2.91
N THR A 19 4.01 -2.58 -1.73
CA THR A 19 3.89 -1.46 -0.77
C THR A 19 5.25 -0.95 -0.35
N ALA A 20 6.19 -1.84 -0.01
CA ALA A 20 7.55 -1.46 0.36
C ALA A 20 8.27 -0.74 -0.79
N MET A 21 8.16 -1.24 -2.03
CA MET A 21 8.77 -0.62 -3.21
C MET A 21 8.21 0.79 -3.47
N VAL A 22 6.90 0.97 -3.37
CA VAL A 22 6.26 2.29 -3.52
C VAL A 22 6.72 3.24 -2.40
N TRP A 23 6.80 2.74 -1.16
CA TRP A 23 7.25 3.53 -0.02
C TRP A 23 8.71 3.99 -0.16
N ILE A 24 9.60 3.09 -0.58
CA ILE A 24 11.01 3.40 -0.86
C ILE A 24 11.11 4.49 -1.94
N ARG A 25 10.35 4.38 -3.04
CA ARG A 25 10.35 5.41 -4.09
C ARG A 25 9.89 6.77 -3.58
N LEU A 26 8.78 6.80 -2.82
CA LEU A 26 8.28 8.05 -2.22
C LEU A 26 9.31 8.67 -1.29
N TYR A 27 10.04 7.86 -0.52
CA TYR A 27 11.09 8.32 0.38
C TYR A 27 12.30 8.89 -0.37
N VAL A 28 12.75 8.22 -1.45
CA VAL A 28 13.84 8.70 -2.31
C VAL A 28 13.47 10.03 -2.97
N GLU A 29 12.28 10.15 -3.54
CA GLU A 29 11.81 11.41 -4.15
C GLU A 29 11.69 12.53 -3.10
N ARG A 30 11.13 12.24 -1.92
CA ARG A 30 11.05 13.19 -0.79
C ARG A 30 12.43 13.72 -0.42
N ILE A 31 13.43 12.84 -0.29
CA ILE A 31 14.80 13.23 0.06
C ILE A 31 15.46 14.03 -1.06
N GLY A 32 15.26 13.62 -2.32
CA GLY A 32 15.76 14.34 -3.49
C GLY A 32 15.27 15.79 -3.53
N GLU A 33 13.96 15.99 -3.37
CA GLU A 33 13.34 17.33 -3.33
C GLU A 33 13.82 18.16 -2.14
N MET A 34 13.94 17.56 -0.94
CA MET A 34 14.48 18.26 0.24
C MET A 34 15.91 18.74 0.02
N ARG A 35 16.75 17.90 -0.60
CA ARG A 35 18.16 18.20 -0.88
C ARG A 35 18.29 19.26 -1.99
N ALA A 36 17.47 19.19 -3.03
CA ALA A 36 17.46 20.14 -4.14
C ALA A 36 16.97 21.53 -3.70
N ARG A 37 15.96 21.61 -2.84
CA ARG A 37 15.37 22.89 -2.38
C ARG A 37 16.02 23.48 -1.14
N ARG A 38 17.07 22.85 -0.57
CA ARG A 38 17.73 23.25 0.70
C ARG A 38 16.73 23.52 1.85
N ILE A 39 15.61 22.80 1.85
CA ILE A 39 14.62 22.92 2.91
C ILE A 39 15.17 22.17 4.12
N ARG A 40 15.37 22.86 5.24
CA ARG A 40 15.88 22.25 6.48
C ARG A 40 14.89 21.15 6.91
N PRO A 41 15.36 19.93 7.26
CA PRO A 41 14.50 18.83 7.71
C PRO A 41 13.58 19.22 8.90
N GLN A 42 13.97 20.26 9.64
CA GLN A 42 13.24 20.82 10.78
C GLN A 42 11.90 21.48 10.45
N VAL A 43 11.61 21.86 9.20
CA VAL A 43 10.29 22.40 8.80
C VAL A 43 9.34 21.28 8.34
N LEU A 44 9.82 20.04 8.30
CA LEU A 44 9.03 18.83 8.04
C LEU A 44 9.01 17.91 9.28
N ALA A 45 9.25 18.48 10.46
CA ALA A 45 9.37 17.74 11.72
C ALA A 45 8.01 17.31 12.30
N SER A 46 6.89 17.80 11.77
CA SER A 46 5.60 17.28 12.20
C SER A 46 4.63 17.09 11.05
N ALA A 47 4.02 15.91 10.99
CA ALA A 47 2.80 15.68 10.24
C ALA A 47 1.71 16.72 10.60
N ARG A 48 1.78 17.30 11.80
CA ARG A 48 0.90 18.32 12.36
C ARG A 48 0.90 19.64 11.59
N GLU A 49 2.06 20.14 11.14
CA GLU A 49 2.14 21.40 10.38
C GLU A 49 1.63 21.23 8.94
N VAL A 50 1.77 20.03 8.36
CA VAL A 50 1.18 19.69 7.06
C VAL A 50 -0.34 19.58 7.17
N THR A 51 -0.88 19.02 8.26
CA THR A 51 -2.33 18.93 8.49
C THR A 51 -2.97 20.27 8.82
N GLN A 52 -2.26 21.18 9.51
CA GLN A 52 -2.82 22.51 9.84
C GLN A 52 -2.82 23.49 8.66
N ALA A 53 -1.96 23.31 7.66
CA ALA A 53 -1.97 24.11 6.43
C ALA A 53 -3.00 23.61 5.38
N LEU A 54 -3.56 22.40 5.53
CA LEU A 54 -4.45 21.80 4.55
C LEU A 54 -5.87 21.68 5.10
N GLN A 55 -6.76 22.53 4.58
CA GLN A 55 -8.23 22.47 4.76
C GLN A 55 -8.89 21.20 4.17
N ASN A 56 -8.15 20.11 3.96
CA ASN A 56 -8.63 18.95 3.19
C ASN A 56 -8.65 17.68 4.04
N VAL A 57 -9.80 17.47 4.68
CA VAL A 57 -10.22 16.24 5.38
C VAL A 57 -9.97 14.97 4.53
N ASN A 58 -9.97 15.11 3.21
CA ASN A 58 -9.71 14.06 2.22
C ASN A 58 -8.35 13.36 2.34
N ALA A 59 -7.30 14.01 2.85
CA ALA A 59 -5.96 13.38 2.93
C ALA A 59 -5.89 12.32 4.05
N ALA A 60 -6.57 12.57 5.17
CA ALA A 60 -6.67 11.63 6.28
C ALA A 60 -7.57 10.43 5.90
N ASP A 61 -8.70 10.68 5.23
CA ASP A 61 -9.57 9.62 4.71
C ASP A 61 -8.89 8.80 3.61
N ASN A 62 -8.09 9.42 2.73
CA ASN A 62 -7.35 8.70 1.70
C ASN A 62 -6.21 7.86 2.29
N PHE A 63 -5.53 8.34 3.34
CA PHE A 63 -4.53 7.54 4.06
C PHE A 63 -5.19 6.36 4.79
N ARG A 64 -6.35 6.61 5.43
CA ARG A 64 -7.14 5.57 6.07
C ARG A 64 -7.61 4.50 5.07
N ASN A 65 -8.14 4.90 3.91
CA ASN A 65 -8.51 4.01 2.81
C ASN A 65 -7.31 3.24 2.21
N LEU A 66 -6.11 3.85 2.20
CA LEU A 66 -4.90 3.20 1.72
C LEU A 66 -4.45 2.05 2.63
N PHE A 67 -4.74 2.11 3.93
CA PHE A 67 -4.39 1.09 4.92
C PHE A 67 -5.53 0.12 5.27
N GLU A 68 -6.78 0.56 5.26
CA GLU A 68 -7.94 -0.29 5.57
C GLU A 68 -8.09 -1.44 4.57
N VAL A 69 -7.96 -1.15 3.27
CA VAL A 69 -8.21 -2.16 2.24
C VAL A 69 -7.11 -3.24 2.19
N PRO A 70 -5.80 -2.93 2.30
CA PRO A 70 -4.78 -3.97 2.44
C PRO A 70 -4.91 -4.80 3.72
N VAL A 71 -5.31 -4.18 4.84
CA VAL A 71 -5.52 -4.92 6.10
C VAL A 71 -6.68 -5.91 5.95
N LEU A 72 -7.82 -5.48 5.38
CA LEU A 72 -8.93 -6.38 5.07
C LEU A 72 -8.54 -7.50 4.12
N PHE A 73 -7.69 -7.22 3.13
CA PHE A 73 -7.15 -8.23 2.22
C PHE A 73 -6.33 -9.30 2.95
N TYR A 74 -5.39 -8.89 3.82
CA TYR A 74 -4.61 -9.85 4.62
C TYR A 74 -5.50 -10.68 5.55
N VAL A 75 -6.46 -10.04 6.23
CA VAL A 75 -7.41 -10.72 7.12
C VAL A 75 -8.23 -11.75 6.35
N LEU A 76 -8.71 -11.41 5.15
CA LEU A 76 -9.48 -12.32 4.30
C LEU A 76 -8.63 -13.51 3.84
N CYS A 77 -7.41 -13.28 3.33
CA CYS A 77 -6.51 -14.35 2.89
C CYS A 77 -6.15 -15.31 4.04
N ILE A 78 -5.87 -14.77 5.24
CA ILE A 78 -5.59 -15.58 6.43
C ILE A 78 -6.85 -16.38 6.83
N SER A 79 -8.02 -15.75 6.84
CA SER A 79 -9.28 -16.41 7.21
C SER A 79 -9.60 -17.56 6.25
N LEU A 80 -9.43 -17.38 4.94
CA LEU A 80 -9.61 -18.42 3.93
C LEU A 80 -8.61 -19.57 4.10
N ALA A 81 -7.34 -19.26 4.41
CA ALA A 81 -6.32 -20.26 4.68
C ALA A 81 -6.60 -21.08 5.95
N VAL A 82 -6.98 -20.41 7.05
CA VAL A 82 -7.26 -21.06 8.34
C VAL A 82 -8.52 -21.92 8.28
N THR A 83 -9.57 -21.42 7.63
CA THR A 83 -10.83 -22.16 7.43
C THR A 83 -10.72 -23.28 6.38
N GLN A 84 -9.58 -23.37 5.68
CA GLN A 84 -9.35 -24.28 4.56
C GLN A 84 -10.38 -24.11 3.42
N LEU A 85 -10.92 -22.89 3.27
CA LEU A 85 -11.94 -22.55 2.27
C LEU A 85 -11.37 -21.86 1.03
N ALA A 86 -10.08 -21.53 0.98
CA ALA A 86 -9.54 -20.94 -0.24
C ALA A 86 -9.69 -21.88 -1.44
N THR A 87 -10.16 -21.31 -2.53
CA THR A 87 -10.32 -21.94 -3.83
C THR A 87 -9.31 -21.36 -4.82
N PRO A 88 -9.09 -22.02 -5.98
CA PRO A 88 -8.29 -21.44 -7.06
C PRO A 88 -8.80 -20.07 -7.55
N LEU A 89 -10.12 -19.85 -7.45
CA LEU A 89 -10.73 -18.55 -7.79
C LEU A 89 -10.29 -17.45 -6.83
N ASP A 90 -10.18 -17.75 -5.53
CA ASP A 90 -9.70 -16.79 -4.53
C ASP A 90 -8.24 -16.41 -4.77
N ILE A 91 -7.40 -17.37 -5.18
CA ILE A 91 -6.01 -17.10 -5.55
C ILE A 91 -5.95 -16.18 -6.78
N LEU A 92 -6.77 -16.44 -7.80
CA LEU A 92 -6.84 -15.59 -9.00
C LEU A 92 -7.29 -14.17 -8.62
N ALA A 93 -8.36 -14.04 -7.84
CA ALA A 93 -8.87 -12.75 -7.37
C ALA A 93 -7.82 -11.98 -6.55
N ALA A 94 -7.07 -12.69 -5.70
CA ALA A 94 -6.01 -12.09 -4.90
C ALA A 94 -4.87 -11.54 -5.78
N TRP A 95 -4.45 -12.29 -6.81
CA TRP A 95 -3.48 -11.80 -7.79
C TRP A 95 -4.01 -10.63 -8.62
N SER A 96 -5.28 -10.66 -9.03
CA SER A 96 -5.92 -9.54 -9.72
C SER A 96 -5.91 -8.26 -8.87
N PHE A 97 -6.19 -8.38 -7.57
CA PHE A 97 -6.11 -7.27 -6.63
C PHE A 97 -4.69 -6.69 -6.54
N VAL A 98 -3.67 -7.53 -6.42
CA VAL A 98 -2.25 -7.10 -6.41
C VAL A 98 -1.88 -6.39 -7.72
N ALA A 99 -2.30 -6.91 -8.87
CA ALA A 99 -2.04 -6.32 -10.18
C ALA A 99 -2.73 -4.95 -10.33
N LEU A 100 -3.99 -4.82 -9.92
CA LEU A 100 -4.72 -3.55 -9.88
C LEU A 100 -4.03 -2.53 -8.98
N ARG A 101 -3.53 -2.96 -7.81
CA ARG A 101 -2.75 -2.11 -6.91
C ARG A 101 -1.43 -1.65 -7.51
N ALA A 102 -0.74 -2.51 -8.24
CA ALA A 102 0.47 -2.16 -8.96
C ALA A 102 0.17 -1.13 -10.06
N ALA A 103 -0.87 -1.37 -10.87
CA ALA A 103 -1.31 -0.44 -11.92
C ALA A 103 -1.71 0.92 -11.35
N HIS A 104 -2.51 0.95 -10.28
CA HIS A 104 -2.88 2.19 -9.58
C HIS A 104 -1.65 2.94 -9.08
N SER A 105 -0.70 2.24 -8.45
CA SER A 105 0.55 2.85 -7.96
C SER A 105 1.40 3.41 -9.10
N LEU A 106 1.51 2.69 -10.23
CA LEU A 106 2.24 3.16 -11.41
C LEU A 106 1.59 4.39 -12.04
N ILE A 107 0.25 4.42 -12.16
CA ILE A 107 -0.48 5.57 -12.70
C ILE A 107 -0.31 6.77 -11.78
N HIS A 108 -0.42 6.58 -10.46
CA HIS A 108 -0.26 7.64 -9.48
C HIS A 108 1.17 8.22 -9.47
N LEU A 109 2.18 7.36 -9.59
CA LEU A 109 3.58 7.79 -9.73
C LEU A 109 3.84 8.49 -11.07
N ARG A 110 3.18 8.07 -12.16
CA ARG A 110 3.34 8.68 -13.48
C ARG A 110 2.66 10.04 -13.60
N LYS A 111 1.57 10.29 -12.87
CA LYS A 111 0.76 11.50 -13.02
C LYS A 111 1.31 12.72 -12.24
N ARG A 112 2.62 12.75 -11.94
CA ARG A 112 3.31 13.95 -11.43
C ARG A 112 3.74 14.87 -12.56
#